data_AF-A0A074IW87-F1
#
_entry.id   AF-A0A074IW87-F1
#
_cell.length_a   1.000
_cell.length_b   1.000
_cell.length_c   1.000
_cell.angle_alpha   90.00
_cell.angle_beta   90.00
_cell.angle_gamma   90.00
#
_symmetry.space_group_name_H-M   'P 1'
#
loop_
_entity.id
_entity.type
_entity.pdbx_description
1 polymer ?
#
loop_
_entity_poly.entity_id
_entity_poly.type
_entity_poly.pdbx_seq_one_letter_code
_entity_poly.pdbx_strand_id
1 'polypeptide(L)'
;MQLLEQSIGDVKIYFSRIIEKLFSFMVICLILVIILFIFGLIIDYYRRDSYTVKRYYYRTPEQNIGGGEEYYFRYWLWQRYKKKYLESVIRNDLGITRVYSRKALRRRQNRKTRIPFLMEVYCNAK
;
A
#
# COMPACT_ATOMS: atom_id res chain seq x y z
N MET A 1 -40.85 -37.92 15.79
CA MET A 1 -40.44 -36.66 16.44
C MET A 1 -38.97 -36.72 16.88
N GLN A 2 -38.56 -37.71 17.67
CA GLN A 2 -37.15 -37.89 18.13
C GLN A 2 -36.09 -37.96 17.01
N LEU A 3 -36.34 -38.68 15.90
CA LEU A 3 -35.40 -38.74 14.77
C LEU A 3 -35.20 -37.38 14.06
N LEU A 4 -36.25 -36.55 14.04
CA LEU A 4 -36.19 -35.23 13.42
C LEU A 4 -35.39 -34.26 14.31
N GLU A 5 -35.58 -34.33 15.63
CA GLU A 5 -34.83 -33.54 16.61
C GLU A 5 -33.35 -33.91 16.61
N GLN A 6 -33.03 -35.20 16.52
CA GLN A 6 -31.65 -35.68 16.43
C GLN A 6 -30.98 -35.21 15.14
N SER A 7 -31.66 -35.31 13.99
CA SER A 7 -31.16 -34.81 12.71
C SER A 7 -30.89 -33.29 12.72
N ILE A 8 -31.78 -32.50 13.32
CA ILE A 8 -31.59 -31.04 13.46
C ILE A 8 -30.40 -30.74 14.40
N GLY A 9 -30.24 -31.50 15.47
CA GLY A 9 -29.11 -31.40 16.40
C GLY A 9 -27.78 -31.64 15.70
N ASP A 10 -27.68 -32.71 14.91
CA ASP A 10 -26.47 -33.05 14.16
C ASP A 10 -26.11 -31.96 13.16
N VAL A 11 -27.08 -31.45 12.38
CA VAL A 11 -26.86 -30.36 11.41
C VAL A 11 -26.29 -29.11 12.08
N LYS A 12 -26.81 -28.74 13.26
CA LYS A 12 -26.29 -27.58 14.02
C LYS A 12 -24.84 -27.80 14.45
N ILE A 13 -24.47 -29.02 14.87
CA ILE A 13 -23.11 -29.36 15.28
C ILE A 13 -22.15 -29.33 14.07
N TYR A 14 -22.57 -29.85 12.91
CA TYR A 14 -21.74 -29.75 11.70
C TYR A 14 -21.53 -28.30 11.28
N PHE A 15 -22.59 -27.49 11.33
CA PHE A 15 -22.52 -26.08 10.95
C PHE A 15 -21.62 -25.28 11.89
N SER A 16 -21.71 -25.49 13.21
CA SER A 16 -20.85 -24.82 14.18
C SER A 16 -19.37 -25.18 13.97
N ARG A 17 -19.05 -26.45 13.71
CA ARG A 17 -17.68 -26.89 13.41
C ARG A 17 -17.13 -26.27 12.12
N ILE A 18 -17.96 -26.08 11.10
CA ILE A 18 -17.54 -25.42 9.85
C ILE A 18 -17.21 -23.95 10.13
N ILE A 19 -18.06 -23.24 10.87
CA ILE A 19 -17.83 -21.84 11.25
C ILE A 19 -16.53 -21.71 12.06
N GLU A 20 -16.32 -22.58 13.04
CA GLU A 20 -15.11 -22.56 13.87
C GLU A 20 -13.84 -22.74 13.04
N LYS A 21 -13.84 -23.67 12.08
CA LYS A 21 -12.71 -23.86 11.15
C LYS A 21 -12.49 -22.64 10.25
N LEU A 22 -13.55 -22.04 9.72
CA LEU A 22 -13.45 -20.83 8.89
C LEU A 22 -12.91 -19.65 9.69
N PHE A 23 -13.38 -19.48 10.93
CA PHE A 23 -12.88 -18.44 11.83
C PHE A 23 -11.40 -18.63 12.13
N SER A 24 -11.00 -19.86 12.50
CA SER A 24 -9.59 -20.20 12.75
C SER A 24 -8.72 -19.92 11.53
N PHE A 25 -9.19 -20.29 10.33
CA PHE A 25 -8.50 -19.99 9.09
C PHE A 25 -8.34 -18.48 8.85
N MET A 26 -9.39 -17.67 9.07
CA MET A 26 -9.30 -16.22 8.95
C MET A 26 -8.29 -15.62 9.94
N VAL A 27 -8.24 -16.10 11.17
CA VAL A 27 -7.27 -15.67 12.18
C VAL A 27 -5.84 -15.99 11.72
N ILE A 28 -5.59 -17.20 11.20
CA ILE A 28 -4.28 -17.58 10.67
C ILE A 28 -3.87 -16.67 9.50
N CYS A 29 -4.79 -16.40 8.56
CA CYS A 29 -4.53 -15.48 7.46
C CYS A 29 -4.18 -14.07 7.96
N LEU A 30 -4.89 -13.58 8.97
CA LEU A 30 -4.61 -12.27 9.56
C LEU A 30 -3.21 -12.22 10.20
N ILE A 31 -2.84 -13.26 10.95
CA ILE A 31 -1.51 -13.38 11.56
C ILE A 31 -0.43 -13.37 10.48
N LEU A 32 -0.61 -14.12 9.38
CA LEU A 32 0.35 -14.14 8.27
C LEU A 32 0.51 -12.75 7.62
N VAL A 33 -0.58 -12.01 7.42
CA VAL A 33 -0.52 -10.64 6.88
C VAL A 33 0.24 -9.71 7.83
N ILE A 34 0.03 -9.82 9.14
CA ILE A 34 0.76 -9.04 10.15
C ILE A 34 2.25 -9.38 10.12
N ILE A 35 2.61 -10.67 10.06
CA ILE A 35 4.00 -11.11 9.98
C ILE A 35 4.68 -10.53 8.73
N LEU A 36 4.05 -10.64 7.56
CA LEU A 36 4.57 -10.05 6.32
C LEU A 36 4.77 -8.53 6.43
N PHE A 37 3.85 -7.83 7.10
CA PHE A 37 3.95 -6.39 7.33
C PHE A 37 5.14 -6.04 8.23
N ILE A 38 5.34 -6.78 9.33
CA ILE A 38 6.48 -6.60 10.24
C ILE A 38 7.80 -6.84 9.50
N PHE A 39 7.92 -7.94 8.74
CA PHE A 39 9.10 -8.21 7.92
C PHE A 39 9.37 -7.08 6.93
N GLY A 40 8.32 -6.54 6.29
CA GLY A 40 8.42 -5.33 5.47
C GLY A 40 9.07 -4.19 6.24
N LEU A 41 8.51 -3.80 7.39
CA LEU A 41 9.06 -2.70 8.21
C LEU A 41 10.54 -2.92 8.58
N ILE A 42 10.91 -4.14 8.94
CA ILE A 42 12.30 -4.50 9.25
C ILE A 42 13.20 -4.29 8.03
N ILE A 43 12.79 -4.77 6.85
CA ILE A 43 13.54 -4.58 5.60
C ILE A 43 13.69 -3.08 5.27
N ASP A 44 12.63 -2.28 5.41
CA ASP A 44 12.71 -0.83 5.16
C ASP A 44 13.69 -0.14 6.10
N TYR A 45 13.73 -0.55 7.38
CA TYR A 45 14.68 -0.05 8.35
C TYR A 45 16.13 -0.40 7.98
N TYR A 46 16.42 -1.67 7.66
CA TYR A 46 17.76 -2.08 7.25
C TYR A 46 18.23 -1.39 5.96
N ARG A 47 17.30 -1.08 5.05
CA ARG A 47 17.63 -0.44 3.78
C ARG A 47 17.73 1.08 3.82
N ARG A 48 17.50 1.72 4.97
CA ARG A 48 17.40 3.19 5.11
C ARG A 48 18.56 3.96 4.44
N ASP A 49 19.78 3.44 4.54
CA ASP A 49 21.00 4.10 4.04
C ASP A 49 21.41 3.63 2.64
N SER A 50 20.69 2.64 2.09
CA SER A 50 21.00 1.98 0.80
C SER A 50 20.10 2.42 -0.36
N TYR A 51 19.13 3.30 -0.09
CA TYR A 51 18.21 3.75 -1.11
C TYR A 51 18.93 4.64 -2.13
N THR A 52 18.73 4.35 -3.42
CA THR A 52 19.30 5.11 -4.53
C THR A 52 18.22 5.37 -5.58
N VAL A 53 18.07 6.64 -5.98
CA VAL A 53 17.21 7.01 -7.12
C VAL A 53 18.00 6.85 -8.41
N LYS A 54 17.60 5.89 -9.25
CA LYS A 54 18.22 5.68 -10.57
C LYS A 54 17.56 6.51 -11.68
N ARG A 55 16.31 6.92 -11.49
CA ARG A 55 15.51 7.59 -12.53
C ARG A 55 14.48 8.51 -11.93
N TYR A 56 14.45 9.75 -12.42
CA TYR A 56 13.42 10.74 -12.14
C TYR A 56 12.21 10.47 -13.04
N TYR A 57 11.02 10.36 -12.44
CA TYR A 57 9.77 10.24 -13.19
C TYR A 57 9.03 11.57 -13.13
N TYR A 58 8.50 11.99 -14.27
CA TYR A 58 7.62 13.15 -14.39
C TYR A 58 6.32 12.77 -15.11
N ARG A 59 5.28 13.58 -14.94
CA ARG A 59 4.01 13.47 -15.68
C ARG A 59 3.32 14.82 -15.79
N THR A 60 2.45 14.97 -16.78
CA THR A 60 1.57 16.13 -16.93
C THR A 60 0.15 15.74 -16.50
N PRO A 61 -0.43 16.35 -15.45
CA PRO A 61 -1.72 15.92 -14.90
C PRO A 61 -2.90 16.06 -15.87
N GLU A 62 -2.83 16.97 -16.85
CA GLU A 62 -3.90 17.22 -17.82
C GLU A 62 -3.34 17.66 -19.19
N GLN A 63 -4.09 17.38 -20.26
CA GLN A 63 -3.86 17.92 -21.62
C GLN A 63 -4.24 19.41 -21.74
N ASN A 64 -4.36 20.13 -20.63
CA ASN A 64 -4.66 21.55 -20.62
C ASN A 64 -3.34 22.32 -20.82
N ILE A 65 -3.32 23.18 -21.84
CA ILE A 65 -2.22 24.09 -22.15
C ILE A 65 -1.91 24.90 -20.88
N GLY A 66 -0.78 24.61 -20.21
CA GLY A 66 -0.40 25.23 -18.93
C GLY A 66 -0.46 24.33 -17.68
N GLY A 67 -0.85 23.05 -17.81
CA GLY A 67 -0.77 22.09 -16.70
C GLY A 67 0.68 21.80 -16.30
N GLY A 68 1.10 22.30 -15.14
CA GLY A 68 2.47 22.14 -14.64
C GLY A 68 2.91 20.67 -14.56
N GLU A 69 4.14 20.38 -14.99
CA GLU A 69 4.72 19.04 -14.89
C GLU A 69 4.90 18.66 -13.42
N GLU A 70 4.66 17.40 -13.06
CA GLU A 70 4.84 16.89 -11.70
C GLU A 70 5.94 15.83 -11.69
N TYR A 71 6.99 16.03 -10.89
CA TYR A 71 7.89 14.94 -10.53
C TYR A 71 7.24 14.06 -9.47
N TYR A 72 7.40 12.74 -9.58
CA TYR A 72 6.84 11.81 -8.61
C TYR A 72 7.72 10.58 -8.38
N PHE A 73 7.72 10.09 -7.15
CA PHE A 73 8.32 8.80 -6.79
C PHE A 73 7.36 7.96 -5.99
N ARG A 74 7.30 6.68 -6.31
CA ARG A 74 6.39 5.73 -5.65
C ARG A 74 7.08 4.98 -4.51
N TYR A 75 6.32 4.76 -3.46
CA TYR A 75 6.72 3.98 -2.30
C TYR A 75 5.50 3.26 -1.72
N TRP A 76 5.72 2.16 -1.00
CA TRP A 76 4.64 1.52 -0.24
C TRP A 76 4.44 2.25 1.08
N LEU A 77 3.20 2.34 1.57
CA LEU A 77 2.82 3.09 2.77
C LEU A 77 3.67 2.73 4.00
N TRP A 78 4.09 1.46 4.11
CA TRP A 78 4.93 0.96 5.19
C TRP A 78 6.41 1.34 5.05
N GLN A 79 6.86 1.77 3.88
CA GLN A 79 8.25 2.17 3.62
C GLN A 79 8.52 3.62 4.05
N ARG A 80 8.54 3.85 5.37
CA ARG A 80 8.72 5.18 5.97
C ARG A 80 10.11 5.75 5.70
N TYR A 81 11.17 4.94 5.75
CA TYR A 81 12.54 5.40 5.50
C TYR A 81 12.74 5.73 4.02
N LYS A 82 12.22 4.89 3.13
CA LYS A 82 12.19 5.21 1.70
C LYS A 82 11.46 6.52 1.42
N LYS A 83 10.33 6.78 2.07
CA LYS A 83 9.60 8.04 1.92
C LYS A 83 10.48 9.25 2.26
N LYS A 84 11.12 9.22 3.44
CA LYS A 84 12.02 10.31 3.89
C LYS A 84 13.17 10.53 2.91
N TYR A 85 13.77 9.45 2.41
CA TYR A 85 14.82 9.51 1.42
C TYR A 85 14.34 10.14 0.09
N LEU A 86 13.16 9.77 -0.40
CA LEU A 86 12.61 10.35 -1.62
C LEU A 86 12.25 11.83 -1.44
N GLU A 87 11.76 12.24 -0.26
CA GLU A 87 11.55 13.65 0.08
C GLU A 87 12.88 14.42 0.09
N SER A 88 13.96 13.84 0.64
CA SER A 88 15.28 14.49 0.60
C SER A 88 15.82 14.60 -0.81
N VAL A 89 15.63 13.59 -1.66
CA VAL A 89 16.03 13.65 -3.09
C VAL A 89 15.31 14.78 -3.81
N ILE A 90 13.99 14.92 -3.62
CA ILE A 90 13.24 16.03 -4.24
C ILE A 90 13.74 17.39 -3.74
N ARG A 91 14.03 17.53 -2.45
CA ARG A 91 14.46 18.80 -1.87
C ARG A 91 15.88 19.17 -2.29
N ASN A 92 16.80 18.21 -2.24
CA ASN A 92 18.22 18.45 -2.44
C ASN A 92 18.58 18.45 -3.93
N ASP A 93 18.07 17.50 -4.70
CA ASP A 93 18.49 17.30 -6.09
C ASP A 93 17.70 18.21 -7.05
N LEU A 94 16.42 18.49 -6.75
CA LEU A 94 15.56 19.36 -7.58
C LEU A 94 15.39 20.77 -7.01
N GLY A 95 15.86 21.04 -5.80
CA GLY A 95 15.75 22.37 -5.15
C GLY A 95 14.30 22.79 -4.87
N ILE A 96 13.38 21.83 -4.69
CA ILE A 96 11.95 22.10 -4.47
C ILE A 96 11.62 22.03 -2.98
N THR A 97 11.13 23.13 -2.42
CA THR A 97 10.82 23.24 -0.98
C THR A 97 9.53 22.53 -0.59
N ARG A 98 8.53 22.52 -1.48
CA ARG A 98 7.20 21.93 -1.22
C ARG A 98 7.11 20.53 -1.80
N VAL A 99 7.13 19.53 -0.93
CA VAL A 99 6.95 18.12 -1.28
C VAL A 99 5.64 17.63 -0.67
N TYR A 100 4.82 17.00 -1.50
CA TYR A 100 3.52 16.48 -1.10
C TYR A 100 3.52 14.96 -1.17
N SER A 101 2.59 14.33 -0.45
CA SER A 101 2.38 12.88 -0.47
C SER A 101 0.92 12.58 -0.77
N ARG A 102 0.65 11.60 -1.64
CA ARG A 102 -0.72 11.14 -1.92
C ARG A 102 -0.75 9.67 -2.32
N LYS A 103 -1.97 9.13 -2.48
CA LYS A 103 -2.16 7.83 -3.12
C LYS A 103 -1.64 7.90 -4.56
N ALA A 104 -0.86 6.91 -4.97
CA ALA A 104 -0.24 6.92 -6.29
C ALA A 104 -1.27 7.08 -7.41
N LEU A 105 -1.00 7.92 -8.41
CA LEU A 105 -1.86 8.04 -9.59
C LEU A 105 -1.37 7.12 -10.72
N ARG A 106 -2.29 6.83 -11.66
CA ARG A 106 -1.97 6.12 -12.90
C ARG A 106 -1.15 7.03 -13.82
N ARG A 107 -0.19 6.47 -14.56
CA ARG A 107 0.75 7.28 -15.36
C ARG A 107 0.08 8.13 -16.45
N ARG A 108 -0.96 7.59 -17.08
CA ARG A 108 -1.65 8.21 -18.23
C ARG A 108 -3.00 8.84 -17.87
N GLN A 109 -3.39 8.78 -16.60
CA GLN A 109 -4.70 9.22 -16.15
C GLN A 109 -4.54 9.89 -14.79
N ASN A 110 -5.14 11.07 -14.60
CA ASN A 110 -5.19 11.76 -13.31
C ASN A 110 -6.14 11.06 -12.30
N ARG A 111 -6.08 9.72 -12.24
CA ARG A 111 -6.91 8.84 -11.41
C ARG A 111 -6.00 8.03 -10.49
N LYS A 112 -6.43 7.87 -9.24
CA LYS A 112 -5.73 7.07 -8.22
C LYS A 112 -5.59 5.61 -8.67
N THR A 113 -4.48 4.98 -8.32
CA THR A 113 -4.24 3.56 -8.56
C THR A 113 -5.20 2.70 -7.70
N ARG A 114 -5.51 1.49 -8.19
CA ARG A 114 -6.26 0.48 -7.42
C ARG A 114 -5.37 -0.31 -6.47
N ILE A 115 -4.05 -0.19 -6.60
CA ILE A 115 -3.08 -0.91 -5.78
C ILE A 115 -3.19 -0.35 -4.35
N PRO A 116 -3.56 -1.18 -3.35
CA PRO A 116 -3.69 -0.72 -1.97
C PRO A 116 -2.32 -0.34 -1.43
N PHE A 117 -2.25 0.63 -0.53
CA PHE A 117 -1.00 1.08 0.14
C PHE A 117 0.11 1.61 -0.78
N LEU A 118 -0.10 1.68 -2.10
CA LEU A 118 0.85 2.32 -2.99
C LEU A 118 0.67 3.84 -2.94
N MET A 119 1.70 4.51 -2.47
CA MET A 119 1.75 5.95 -2.31
C MET A 119 2.77 6.55 -3.28
N GLU A 120 2.70 7.86 -3.46
CA GLU A 120 3.72 8.62 -4.15
C GLU A 120 4.01 9.92 -3.40
N VAL A 121 5.29 10.28 -3.36
CA VAL A 121 5.71 11.66 -3.10
C VAL A 121 5.77 12.38 -4.43
N TYR A 122 5.31 13.62 -4.47
CA TYR A 122 5.29 14.41 -5.69
C TYR A 122 5.53 15.88 -5.40
N CYS A 123 5.99 16.59 -6.42
CA CYS A 123 6.15 18.02 -6.44
C CYS A 123 5.91 18.55 -7.86
N ASN A 124 5.52 19.81 -7.95
CA ASN A 124 5.41 20.48 -9.24
C ASN A 124 6.83 20.85 -9.70
N ALA A 125 7.16 20.55 -10.95
CA ALA A 125 8.30 21.10 -11.63
C ALA A 125 8.17 22.63 -11.68
N LYS A 126 9.31 23.32 -11.57
CA LYS A 126 9.38 24.77 -11.75
C LYS A 126 9.27 25.12 -13.23
#